data_AF-A0A7C2XA56-F1
#
_entry.id   AF-A0A7C2XA56-F1
#
_cell.length_a   1.000
_cell.length_b   1.000
_cell.length_c   1.000
_cell.angle_alpha   90.00
_cell.angle_beta   90.00
_cell.angle_gamma   90.00
#
_symmetry.space_group_name_H-M   'P 1'
#
loop_
_entity.id
_entity.type
_entity.pdbx_description
1 polymer ?
#
loop_
_entity_poly.entity_id
_entity_poly.type
_entity_poly.pdbx_seq_one_letter_code
_entity_poly.pdbx_strand_id
1 'polypeptide(L)' 'MDQATSHQSGNTCLHEHLARLAEIGIALSSEKNLPVLLEKIVAEARSLAGADVGTLYLTDEEQGQQTGDHF' A
#
# COMPACT_ATOMS: atom_id res chain seq x y z
N MET A 1 -45.04 5.37 -10.07
CA MET A 1 -44.57 4.63 -8.88
C MET A 1 -43.06 4.66 -8.91
N ASP A 2 -42.51 5.49 -8.00
CA ASP A 2 -41.16 5.66 -7.47
C ASP A 2 -39.89 5.41 -8.33
N GLN A 3 -39.20 6.53 -8.61
CA GLN A 3 -37.86 6.64 -9.20
C GLN A 3 -36.79 6.68 -8.09
N ALA A 4 -36.48 5.55 -7.43
CA ALA A 4 -35.61 5.54 -6.24
C ALA A 4 -34.41 4.56 -6.25
N THR A 5 -33.76 4.31 -7.40
CA THR A 5 -32.59 3.40 -7.45
C THR A 5 -31.30 4.00 -8.03
N SER A 6 -31.25 5.28 -8.38
CA SER A 6 -30.07 5.87 -9.04
C SER A 6 -28.98 6.44 -8.13
N HIS A 7 -29.15 6.45 -6.79
CA HIS A 7 -28.18 7.08 -5.87
C HIS A 7 -27.33 6.10 -5.02
N GLN A 8 -27.51 4.78 -5.15
CA GLN A 8 -26.82 3.79 -4.31
C GLN A 8 -25.46 3.32 -4.85
N SER A 9 -25.10 3.69 -6.08
CA SER A 9 -23.87 3.21 -6.75
C SER A 9 -22.57 3.84 -6.21
N GLY A 10 -22.63 5.07 -5.69
CA GLY A 10 -21.43 5.77 -5.19
C GLY A 10 -20.90 5.22 -3.86
N ASN A 11 -21.79 4.78 -2.96
CA ASN A 11 -21.38 4.28 -1.64
C ASN A 11 -20.87 2.84 -1.69
N THR A 12 -21.40 2.00 -2.59
CA THR A 12 -20.98 0.60 -2.72
C THR A 12 -19.53 0.48 -3.20
N CYS A 13 -19.13 1.27 -4.20
CA CYS A 13 -17.76 1.25 -4.73
C CYS A 13 -16.72 1.70 -3.69
N LEU A 14 -17.02 2.73 -2.91
CA LEU A 14 -16.15 3.16 -1.81
C LEU A 14 -16.01 2.08 -0.73
N HIS A 15 -17.13 1.43 -0.38
CA HIS A 15 -17.13 0.35 0.60
C HIS A 15 -16.28 -0.84 0.14
N GLU A 16 -16.39 -1.23 -1.13
CA GLU A 16 -15.57 -2.28 -1.75
C GLU A 16 -14.08 -1.92 -1.73
N HIS A 17 -13.75 -0.65 -2.02
CA HIS A 17 -12.35 -0.19 -2.00
C HIS A 17 -11.77 -0.23 -0.59
N LEU A 18 -12.54 0.18 0.42
CA LEU A 18 -12.14 0.10 1.83
C LEU A 18 -11.99 -1.34 2.31
N ALA A 19 -12.91 -2.24 1.94
CA ALA A 19 -12.82 -3.65 2.25
C ALA A 19 -11.55 -4.28 1.66
N ARG A 20 -11.26 -3.99 0.38
CA ARG A 20 -10.05 -4.46 -0.30
C ARG A 20 -8.79 -3.94 0.39
N LEU A 21 -8.75 -2.65 0.78
CA LEU A 21 -7.62 -2.08 1.52
C LEU A 21 -7.42 -2.75 2.88
N ALA A 22 -8.49 -3.06 3.60
CA ALA A 22 -8.43 -3.77 4.87
C ALA A 22 -7.88 -5.20 4.70
N GLU A 23 -8.33 -5.93 3.68
CA GLU A 23 -7.83 -7.27 3.35
C GLU A 23 -6.34 -7.26 3.02
N ILE A 24 -5.90 -6.30 2.19
CA ILE A 24 -4.48 -6.08 1.89
C ILE A 24 -3.71 -5.81 3.19
N GLY A 25 -4.19 -4.90 4.03
CA GLY A 25 -3.55 -4.56 5.31
C GLY A 25 -3.41 -5.75 6.26
N ILE A 26 -4.44 -6.60 6.36
CA ILE A 26 -4.42 -7.83 7.17
C ILE A 26 -3.37 -8.81 6.61
N ALA A 27 -3.39 -9.05 5.30
CA ALA A 27 -2.48 -9.97 4.65
C ALA A 27 -1.01 -9.54 4.85
N LEU A 28 -0.71 -8.26 4.62
CA LEU A 28 0.62 -7.69 4.82
C LEU A 28 1.05 -7.75 6.30
N SER A 29 0.18 -7.40 7.24
CA SER A 29 0.53 -7.40 8.67
C SER A 29 0.73 -8.81 9.25
N SER A 30 0.15 -9.83 8.61
CA SER A 30 0.32 -11.24 9.01
C SER A 30 1.58 -11.90 8.46
N GLU A 31 2.21 -11.31 7.44
CA GLU A 31 3.40 -11.85 6.79
C GLU A 31 4.65 -11.59 7.64
N LYS A 32 5.37 -12.66 7.98
CA LYS A 32 6.58 -12.60 8.81
C LYS A 32 7.86 -12.69 7.99
N ASN A 33 7.77 -13.18 6.76
CA ASN A 33 8.91 -13.29 5.86
C ASN A 33 9.13 -11.94 5.16
N LEU A 34 10.21 -11.24 5.52
CA LEU A 34 10.50 -9.90 5.01
C LEU A 34 10.58 -9.85 3.47
N PRO A 35 11.37 -10.70 2.77
CA PRO A 35 11.35 -10.74 1.30
C PRO A 35 9.94 -10.86 0.69
N VAL A 36 9.12 -11.79 1.21
CA VAL A 36 7.74 -12.00 0.72
C VAL A 36 6.86 -10.78 1.00
N LEU A 37 7.02 -10.17 2.17
CA LEU A 37 6.31 -8.95 2.54
C LEU A 37 6.64 -7.80 1.58
N LEU A 38 7.93 -7.58 1.29
CA LEU A 38 8.38 -6.52 0.39
C LEU A 38 7.84 -6.72 -1.04
N GLU A 39 7.84 -7.95 -1.55
CA GLU A 39 7.24 -8.28 -2.85
C GLU A 39 5.73 -7.99 -2.87
N LYS A 40 5.00 -8.41 -1.82
CA LYS A 40 3.55 -8.14 -1.69
C LYS A 40 3.26 -6.64 -1.64
N ILE A 41 4.05 -5.87 -0.88
CA ILE A 41 3.89 -4.40 -0.79
C ILE A 41 4.02 -3.76 -2.18
N VAL A 42 5.06 -4.12 -2.96
CA VAL A 42 5.26 -3.56 -4.30
C VAL A 42 4.15 -3.97 -5.26
N ALA A 43 3.70 -5.22 -5.22
CA ALA A 43 2.63 -5.70 -6.06
C ALA A 43 1.30 -4.97 -5.78
N GLU A 44 0.93 -4.82 -4.51
CA GLU A 44 -0.30 -4.12 -4.12
C GLU A 44 -0.22 -2.63 -4.41
N ALA A 45 0.91 -1.98 -4.12
CA ALA A 45 1.12 -0.56 -4.44
C ALA A 45 0.98 -0.29 -5.95
N ARG A 46 1.53 -1.17 -6.80
CA ARG A 46 1.37 -1.08 -8.26
C ARG A 46 -0.09 -1.25 -8.68
N SER A 47 -0.78 -2.26 -8.15
CA SER A 47 -2.19 -2.49 -8.44
C SER A 47 -3.05 -1.29 -8.04
N LEU A 48 -2.77 -0.71 -6.88
CA LEU A 48 -3.51 0.42 -6.32
C LEU A 48 -3.26 1.71 -7.11
N ALA A 49 -2.02 1.93 -7.55
CA ALA A 49 -1.63 3.09 -8.37
C ALA A 49 -1.96 2.92 -9.87
N GLY A 50 -2.43 1.74 -10.30
CA GLY A 50 -2.61 1.43 -11.72
C GLY A 50 -1.30 1.48 -12.51
N ALA A 51 -0.18 1.14 -11.87
CA ALA A 51 1.16 1.30 -12.42
C ALA A 51 1.70 -0.02 -13.01
N ASP A 52 2.36 0.08 -14.17
CA ASP A 52 2.98 -1.06 -14.84
C ASP A 52 4.23 -1.57 -14.13
N VAL A 53 4.96 -0.73 -13.38
CA VAL A 53 6.21 -1.08 -12.70
C VAL A 53 6.32 -0.35 -11.36
N GLY A 54 7.02 -0.95 -10.40
CA GLY A 54 7.32 -0.36 -9.10
C GLY A 54 8.57 -0.98 -8.49
N THR A 55 9.31 -0.19 -7.73
CA THR A 55 10.55 -0.60 -7.05
C THR A 55 10.51 -0.10 -5.61
N LEU A 56 10.99 -0.93 -4.68
CA LEU A 56 11.09 -0.61 -3.26
C LEU A 56 12.56 -0.52 -2.87
N TYR A 57 12.92 0.54 -2.14
CA TYR A 57 14.26 0.77 -1.63
C TYR A 57 14.24 0.74 -0.11
N LEU A 58 15.22 0.08 0.50
CA LEU A 58 15.47 0.14 1.94
C LEU A 58 16.55 1.18 2.17
N THR A 59 16.33 2.09 3.12
CA THR A 59 17.33 3.07 3.56
C THR A 59 17.83 2.62 4.92
N ASP A 60 19.14 2.57 5.09
CA ASP A 60 19.80 2.32 6.37
C ASP A 60 20.25 3.67 6.95
N GLU A 61 19.89 3.96 8.21
CA GLU A 61 20.20 5.23 8.87
C GLU A 61 21.70 5.36 9.23
N GLU A 62 22.49 4.28 9.15
CA GLU A 62 23.92 4.23 9.51
C GLU A 62 24.85 5.01 8.54
N GLN A 63 24.32 5.68 7.51
CA GLN A 63 25.14 6.45 6.55
C GLN A 63 25.08 7.97 6.78
N GLY A 64 24.54 8.42 7.93
CA GLY A 64 24.34 9.84 8.23
C GLY A 64 25.33 10.52 9.18
N GLN A 65 26.22 9.79 9.87
CA GLN A 65 27.14 10.42 10.84
C GLN A 65 28.54 10.59 10.24
N GLN A 66 28.68 11.57 9.36
CA GLN A 66 29.99 12.13 9.04
C GLN A 66 30.51 12.80 10.31
N THR A 67 31.39 12.13 11.03
CA THR A 67 32.17 12.69 12.13
C THR A 67 32.99 13.84 11.58
N GLY A 68 32.45 15.06 11.66
CA GLY A 68 33.16 16.30 11.41
C GLY A 68 34.10 16.58 12.57
N ASP A 69 35.19 15.81 12.68
CA ASP A 69 36.38 16.25 13.39
C ASP A 69 37.42 16.65 12.33
N HIS A 70 37.30 17.90 11.89
CA HIS A 70 38.34 18.60 11.14
C HIS A 70 38.80 19.77 12.00
N PHE A 71 39.92 19.50 12.69
CA PHE A 71 40.91 20.38 13.36
C PHE A 71 40.63 21.88 13.41
#